data_AF-A0A7K5YS85-F1
#
_entry.id   AF-A0A7K5YS85-F1
#
_cell.length_a   1.000
_cell.length_b   1.000
_cell.length_c   1.000
_cell.angle_alpha   90.00
_cell.angle_beta   90.00
_cell.angle_gamma   90.00
#
_symmetry.space_group_name_H-M   'P 1'
#
loop_
_entity.id
_entity.type
_entity.pdbx_description
1 polymer ?
#
loop_
_entity_poly.entity_id
_entity_poly.type
_entity_poly.pdbx_seq_one_letter_code
_entity_poly.pdbx_strand_id
1 'polypeptide(L)'
;GDYSTEKADKHVYKCAPAKSMAFRHKAIKCDQPPGPGAYTLPRLVGPNTPYTQASPCYSMRGRSKHNDFTEDLAKTPGPAAFSTVDLDIFTKRAPKYTMGTKTSPGGDKALRPGPADYHIGKVR
;
A
#
# COMPACT_ATOMS: atom_id res chain seq x y z
N GLY A 1 14.97 -97.58 25.96
CA GLY A 1 14.85 -97.86 27.40
C GLY A 1 15.46 -96.67 28.09
N ASP A 2 14.63 -95.71 28.44
CA ASP A 2 15.05 -94.29 28.52
C ASP A 2 15.20 -93.81 29.96
N TYR A 3 15.49 -94.75 30.86
CA TYR A 3 15.61 -94.48 32.28
C TYR A 3 17.03 -94.01 32.59
N SER A 4 17.21 -92.69 32.73
CA SER A 4 18.48 -92.09 33.16
C SER A 4 18.34 -91.60 34.60
N THR A 5 18.96 -92.32 35.53
CA THR A 5 18.93 -92.02 36.97
C THR A 5 19.79 -90.82 37.35
N GLU A 6 20.74 -90.42 36.50
CA GLU A 6 21.72 -89.37 36.80
C GLU A 6 21.10 -87.98 36.97
N LYS A 7 19.91 -87.75 36.42
CA LYS A 7 19.19 -86.48 36.63
C LYS A 7 18.49 -86.42 38.00
N ALA A 8 18.22 -87.57 38.61
CA ALA A 8 17.50 -87.68 39.88
C ALA A 8 18.41 -87.42 41.09
N ASP A 9 19.73 -87.65 40.98
CA ASP A 9 20.68 -87.43 42.07
C ASP A 9 20.70 -85.99 42.59
N LYS A 10 20.37 -85.01 41.74
CA LYS A 10 20.22 -83.59 42.10
C LYS A 10 19.09 -83.32 43.11
N HIS A 11 18.12 -84.24 43.20
CA HIS A 11 17.01 -84.17 44.14
C HIS A 11 17.24 -85.00 45.41
N VAL A 12 18.15 -85.99 45.35
CA VAL A 12 18.49 -86.88 46.48
C VAL A 12 19.56 -86.24 47.38
N TYR A 13 20.54 -85.56 46.80
CA TYR A 13 21.64 -84.93 47.53
C TYR A 13 21.56 -83.40 47.44
N LYS A 14 21.92 -82.71 48.53
CA LYS A 14 22.02 -81.24 48.52
C LYS A 14 23.20 -80.82 47.63
N CYS A 15 22.91 -80.24 46.48
CA CYS A 15 23.90 -79.57 45.64
C CYS A 15 23.99 -78.08 45.97
N ALA A 16 25.17 -77.48 45.81
CA ALA A 16 25.32 -76.03 45.88
C ALA A 16 24.52 -75.35 44.74
N PRO A 17 23.92 -74.18 44.98
CA PRO A 17 23.12 -73.51 43.97
C PRO A 17 23.95 -73.13 42.74
N ALA A 18 23.52 -73.58 41.55
CA ALA A 18 24.08 -73.15 40.28
C ALA A 18 23.57 -71.74 39.96
N LYS A 19 24.46 -70.75 39.90
CA LYS A 19 24.10 -69.38 39.51
C LYS A 19 24.36 -69.18 38.02
N SER A 20 23.33 -68.88 37.25
CA SER A 20 23.49 -68.34 35.90
C SER A 20 23.76 -66.83 35.99
N MET A 21 24.68 -66.32 35.17
CA MET A 21 24.83 -64.87 34.98
C MET A 21 23.87 -64.45 33.86
N ALA A 22 22.93 -63.57 34.17
CA ALA A 22 22.05 -62.97 33.18
C ALA A 22 22.83 -62.00 32.27
N PHE A 23 22.36 -61.82 31.03
CA PHE A 23 22.93 -60.84 30.09
C PHE A 23 22.90 -59.43 30.67
N ARG A 24 23.89 -58.61 30.27
CA ARG A 24 23.97 -57.19 30.66
C ARG A 24 22.76 -56.45 30.06
N HIS A 25 21.98 -55.78 30.91
CA HIS A 25 20.93 -54.87 30.45
C HIS A 25 21.56 -53.78 29.57
N LYS A 26 20.92 -53.44 28.45
CA LYS A 26 21.29 -52.28 27.63
C LYS A 26 21.34 -51.07 28.55
N ALA A 27 22.38 -50.24 28.41
CA ALA A 27 22.47 -48.99 29.16
C ALA A 27 21.15 -48.23 29.01
N ILE A 28 20.57 -47.84 30.14
CA ILE A 28 19.42 -46.94 30.17
C ILE A 28 19.86 -45.73 29.36
N LYS A 29 19.10 -45.40 28.30
CA LYS A 29 19.31 -44.15 27.58
C LYS A 29 19.11 -43.05 28.62
N CYS A 30 20.21 -42.47 29.08
CA CYS A 30 20.15 -41.27 29.87
C CYS A 30 19.75 -40.20 28.85
N ASP A 31 18.47 -39.80 28.86
CA ASP A 31 18.03 -38.65 28.09
C ASP A 31 18.93 -37.49 28.50
N GLN A 32 19.84 -37.09 27.61
CA GLN A 32 20.77 -36.02 27.90
C GLN A 32 19.91 -34.77 28.11
N PRO A 33 19.91 -34.18 29.33
CA PRO A 33 19.18 -32.95 29.54
C PRO A 33 19.76 -31.88 28.59
N PRO A 34 18.92 -30.97 28.09
CA PRO A 34 19.38 -29.89 27.24
C PRO A 34 20.53 -29.15 27.92
N GLY A 35 21.59 -28.86 27.15
CA GLY A 35 22.75 -28.14 27.66
C GLY A 35 22.41 -26.75 28.20
N PRO A 36 23.33 -26.10 28.93
CA PRO A 36 23.14 -24.72 29.39
C PRO A 36 22.85 -23.81 28.18
N GLY A 37 21.67 -23.17 28.16
CA GLY A 37 21.20 -22.33 27.05
C GLY A 37 20.35 -23.03 25.99
N ALA A 38 20.15 -24.35 26.06
CA ALA A 38 19.22 -25.06 25.15
C ALA A 38 17.73 -24.90 25.58
N TYR A 39 17.47 -24.26 26.72
CA TYR A 39 16.13 -23.86 27.11
C TYR A 39 15.70 -22.61 26.36
N THR A 40 14.68 -22.72 25.51
CA THR A 40 14.02 -21.58 24.89
C THR A 40 12.97 -21.02 25.84
N LEU A 41 13.10 -19.75 26.23
CA LEU A 41 12.05 -19.09 26.98
C LEU A 41 10.87 -18.82 26.05
N PRO A 42 9.63 -19.06 26.48
CA PRO A 42 8.47 -18.66 25.72
C PRO A 42 8.43 -17.13 25.59
N ARG A 43 7.82 -16.67 24.51
CA ARG A 43 7.64 -15.24 24.24
C ARG A 43 6.94 -14.58 25.43
N LEU A 44 7.53 -13.50 25.96
CA LEU A 44 7.01 -12.79 27.15
C LEU A 44 6.10 -11.60 26.79
N VAL A 45 6.18 -11.09 25.56
CA VAL A 45 5.44 -9.90 25.10
C VAL A 45 4.91 -10.11 23.68
N GLY A 46 3.64 -9.74 23.46
CA GLY A 46 2.95 -9.86 22.16
C GLY A 46 1.91 -10.98 22.15
N PRO A 47 1.27 -11.26 21.01
CA PRO A 47 0.23 -12.27 20.92
C PRO A 47 0.77 -13.67 21.26
N ASN A 48 -0.04 -14.50 21.92
CA ASN A 48 0.24 -15.88 22.33
C ASN A 48 1.31 -16.04 23.43
N THR A 49 1.23 -15.25 24.49
CA THR A 49 2.00 -15.44 25.74
C THR A 49 1.38 -16.55 26.60
N PRO A 50 2.15 -17.54 27.10
CA PRO A 50 1.58 -18.65 27.87
C PRO A 50 1.14 -18.29 29.29
N TYR A 51 1.68 -17.22 29.87
CA TYR A 51 1.43 -16.85 31.27
C TYR A 51 0.54 -15.63 31.46
N THR A 52 0.36 -14.82 30.41
CA THR A 52 -0.38 -13.56 30.48
C THR A 52 -1.31 -13.44 29.29
N GLN A 53 -2.45 -12.79 29.46
CA GLN A 53 -3.32 -12.42 28.33
C GLN A 53 -2.71 -11.21 27.62
N ALA A 54 -2.49 -11.32 26.32
CA ALA A 54 -1.89 -10.26 25.52
C ALA A 54 -2.98 -9.36 24.90
N SER A 55 -2.80 -8.05 25.00
CA SER A 55 -3.62 -7.08 24.25
C SER A 55 -3.44 -7.24 22.74
N PRO A 56 -4.44 -6.85 21.92
CA PRO A 56 -4.33 -6.91 20.46
C PRO A 56 -3.08 -6.18 19.94
N CYS A 57 -2.32 -6.85 19.08
CA CYS A 57 -1.15 -6.28 18.41
C CYS A 57 -1.51 -5.92 16.97
N TYR A 58 -1.77 -4.64 16.71
CA TYR A 58 -2.10 -4.15 15.37
C TYR A 58 -0.83 -3.79 14.60
N SER A 59 -0.75 -4.22 13.34
CA SER A 59 0.28 -3.79 12.40
C SER A 59 -0.36 -3.10 11.21
N MET A 60 0.30 -2.07 10.69
CA MET A 60 -0.11 -1.42 9.44
C MET A 60 0.57 -2.14 8.28
N ARG A 61 -0.22 -2.70 7.37
CA ARG A 61 0.27 -3.20 6.08
C ARG A 61 0.30 -2.05 5.07
N GLY A 62 1.29 -2.05 4.18
CA GLY A 62 1.34 -1.08 3.08
C GLY A 62 0.10 -1.13 2.19
N ARG A 63 -0.27 0.02 1.60
CA ARG A 63 -1.41 0.11 0.67
C ARG A 63 -1.15 -0.74 -0.57
N SER A 64 -2.16 -1.50 -1.00
CA SER A 64 -2.11 -2.23 -2.27
C SER A 64 -2.06 -1.24 -3.43
N LYS A 65 -1.16 -1.45 -4.40
CA LYS A 65 -1.15 -0.69 -5.66
C LYS A 65 -2.27 -1.11 -6.60
N HIS A 66 -2.93 -2.24 -6.33
CA HIS A 66 -4.00 -2.75 -7.16
C HIS A 66 -5.23 -1.84 -7.05
N ASN A 67 -5.65 -1.25 -8.17
CA ASN A 67 -6.71 -0.23 -8.28
C ASN A 67 -6.40 1.11 -7.60
N ASP A 68 -5.13 1.50 -7.49
CA ASP A 68 -4.80 2.84 -7.02
C ASP A 68 -5.22 3.90 -8.05
N PHE A 69 -5.68 5.06 -7.57
CA PHE A 69 -6.08 6.20 -8.42
C PHE A 69 -4.92 6.79 -9.22
N THR A 70 -3.69 6.40 -8.87
CA THR A 70 -2.45 6.74 -9.56
C THR A 70 -2.21 5.88 -10.81
N GLU A 71 -2.73 4.66 -10.85
CA GLU A 71 -2.58 3.73 -11.99
C GLU A 71 -3.64 3.98 -13.07
N ASP A 72 -4.86 4.33 -12.66
CA ASP A 72 -5.98 4.61 -13.56
C ASP A 72 -6.16 6.12 -13.75
N LEU A 73 -5.26 6.72 -14.52
CA LEU A 73 -5.28 8.15 -14.88
C LEU A 73 -6.58 8.56 -15.60
N ALA A 74 -7.32 7.61 -16.18
CA ALA A 74 -8.61 7.87 -16.81
C ALA A 74 -9.72 8.17 -15.77
N LYS A 75 -9.60 7.66 -14.54
CA LYS A 75 -10.50 7.98 -13.42
C LYS A 75 -10.15 9.30 -12.72
N THR A 76 -8.96 9.82 -12.94
CA THR A 76 -8.46 11.05 -12.29
C THR A 76 -7.93 12.06 -13.33
N PRO A 77 -8.78 12.48 -14.29
CA PRO A 77 -8.38 13.52 -15.24
C PRO A 77 -7.97 14.78 -14.48
N GLY A 78 -6.79 15.32 -14.81
CA GLY A 78 -6.30 16.57 -14.22
C GLY A 78 -7.20 17.76 -14.58
N PRO A 79 -7.05 18.91 -13.91
CA PRO A 79 -7.90 20.09 -14.14
C PRO A 79 -7.86 20.59 -15.60
N ALA A 80 -6.77 20.34 -16.32
CA ALA A 80 -6.61 20.70 -17.74
C ALA A 80 -7.28 19.72 -18.72
N ALA A 81 -7.80 18.58 -18.26
CA ALA A 81 -8.46 17.59 -19.11
C ALA A 81 -9.94 17.92 -19.40
N PHE A 82 -10.53 18.89 -18.68
CA PHE A 82 -11.87 19.37 -18.94
C PHE A 82 -11.84 20.46 -20.02
N SER A 83 -12.78 20.40 -20.98
CA SER A 83 -12.91 21.45 -22.00
C SER A 83 -13.44 22.75 -21.39
N THR A 84 -12.94 23.88 -21.88
CA THR A 84 -13.50 25.18 -21.52
C THR A 84 -14.86 25.35 -22.18
N VAL A 85 -15.90 25.62 -21.38
CA VAL A 85 -17.24 25.93 -21.84
C VAL A 85 -17.48 27.43 -21.79
N ASP A 86 -18.17 27.99 -22.77
CA ASP A 86 -18.53 29.41 -22.78
C ASP A 86 -19.44 29.75 -21.60
N LEU A 87 -18.97 30.65 -20.72
CA LEU A 87 -19.68 31.05 -19.50
C LEU A 87 -20.98 31.80 -19.78
N ASP A 88 -21.11 32.40 -20.97
CA ASP A 88 -22.31 33.10 -21.44
C ASP A 88 -23.53 32.16 -21.56
N ILE A 89 -23.33 30.83 -21.53
CA ILE A 89 -24.41 29.82 -21.54
C ILE A 89 -25.16 29.79 -20.19
N PHE A 90 -24.44 29.95 -19.08
CA PHE A 90 -25.00 29.79 -17.73
C PHE A 90 -25.05 31.10 -16.93
N THR A 91 -24.32 32.12 -17.37
CA THR A 91 -24.20 33.39 -16.67
C THR A 91 -24.63 34.55 -17.57
N LYS A 92 -25.08 35.64 -16.95
CA LYS A 92 -25.45 36.84 -17.70
C LYS A 92 -24.20 37.41 -18.38
N ARG A 93 -24.19 37.34 -19.72
CA ARG A 93 -23.11 37.86 -20.56
C ARG A 93 -22.77 39.31 -20.23
N ALA A 94 -21.48 39.60 -20.14
CA ALA A 94 -20.98 40.95 -19.94
C ALA A 94 -21.31 41.86 -21.15
N PRO A 95 -21.56 43.16 -20.94
CA PRO A 95 -21.81 44.08 -22.05
C PRO A 95 -20.55 44.19 -22.93
N LYS A 96 -20.73 44.06 -24.25
CA LYS A 96 -19.67 44.30 -25.24
C LYS A 96 -19.87 45.68 -25.85
N TYR A 97 -18.93 46.58 -25.61
CA TYR A 97 -18.93 47.92 -26.19
C TYR A 97 -18.00 47.98 -27.39
N THR A 98 -18.43 48.66 -28.44
CA THR A 98 -17.58 49.01 -29.58
C THR A 98 -17.67 50.51 -29.80
N MET A 99 -16.54 51.14 -30.14
CA MET A 99 -16.52 52.54 -30.55
C MET A 99 -16.70 52.58 -32.07
N GLY A 100 -17.81 53.14 -32.55
CA GLY A 100 -18.00 53.41 -33.98
C GLY A 100 -16.97 54.42 -34.50
N THR A 101 -16.63 54.34 -35.78
CA THR A 101 -15.78 55.35 -36.42
C THR A 101 -16.45 56.72 -36.40
N LYS A 102 -15.68 57.77 -36.13
CA LYS A 102 -16.17 59.15 -36.22
C LYS A 102 -16.59 59.39 -37.66
N THR A 103 -17.85 59.73 -37.91
CA THR A 103 -18.24 60.28 -39.20
C THR A 103 -17.44 61.58 -39.38
N SER A 104 -16.63 61.66 -40.45
CA SER A 104 -16.12 62.97 -40.86
C SER A 104 -17.35 63.85 -41.07
N PRO A 105 -17.43 65.06 -40.49
CA PRO A 105 -18.48 65.99 -40.87
C PRO A 105 -18.40 66.09 -42.40
N GLY A 106 -19.52 65.83 -43.07
CA GLY A 106 -19.59 65.89 -44.52
C GLY A 106 -19.03 67.23 -44.95
N GLY A 107 -18.03 67.22 -45.83
CA GLY A 107 -17.38 68.44 -46.27
C GLY A 107 -18.44 69.39 -46.81
N ASP A 108 -18.67 70.50 -46.12
CA ASP A 108 -19.48 71.60 -46.62
C ASP A 108 -18.86 72.02 -47.95
N LYS A 109 -19.51 71.66 -49.07
CA LYS A 109 -19.08 72.05 -50.43
C LYS A 109 -19.36 73.53 -50.73
N ALA A 110 -19.65 74.33 -49.71
CA ALA A 110 -19.81 75.76 -49.85
C ALA A 110 -18.43 76.37 -50.13
N LEU A 111 -18.27 76.98 -51.31
CA LEU A 111 -17.15 77.88 -51.58
C LEU A 111 -17.21 79.02 -50.55
N ARG A 112 -16.32 78.98 -49.56
CA ARG A 112 -16.10 80.04 -48.58
C ARG A 112 -14.86 80.80 -49.03
N PRO A 113 -14.97 81.74 -50.00
CA PRO A 113 -13.82 82.53 -50.44
C PRO A 113 -13.21 83.23 -49.24
N GLY A 114 -11.89 83.18 -49.13
CA GLY A 114 -11.16 83.97 -48.16
C GLY A 114 -11.35 85.47 -48.45
N PRO A 115 -11.03 86.35 -47.50
CA PRO A 115 -11.14 87.81 -47.69
C PRO A 115 -10.34 88.33 -48.91
N ALA A 116 -9.31 87.59 -49.36
CA ALA A 116 -8.51 87.91 -50.53
C ALA A 116 -9.06 87.34 -51.86
N ASP A 117 -10.07 86.47 -51.84
CA ASP A 117 -10.62 85.80 -53.02
C ASP A 117 -11.72 86.63 -53.71
N TYR A 118 -12.07 87.80 -53.16
CA TYR A 118 -13.04 88.71 -53.76
C TYR A 118 -12.36 89.63 -54.78
N HIS A 119 -12.65 89.42 -56.07
CA HIS A 119 -12.24 90.36 -57.13
C HIS A 119 -13.33 91.41 -57.35
N ILE A 120 -12.99 92.68 -57.16
CA ILE A 120 -13.88 93.81 -57.48
C ILE A 120 -13.80 94.01 -58.99
N GLY A 121 -14.88 93.68 -59.70
CA GLY A 121 -14.97 93.89 -61.15
C GLY A 121 -14.78 95.36 -61.52
N LYS A 122 -14.18 95.62 -62.70
CA LYS A 122 -14.05 96.98 -63.23
C LYS A 122 -15.44 97.57 -63.49
N VAL A 123 -15.74 98.68 -62.82
CA VAL A 123 -16.87 99.54 -63.15
C VAL A 123 -16.54 100.29 -64.45
N ARG A 124 -17.50 100.31 -65.38
CA ARG A 124 -17.38 100.86 -66.73
C ARG A 124 -17.43 102.38 -66.73
#